data_AF-A0AAP6CWV9-F1
#
_entry.id   AF-A0AAP6CWV9-F1
#
_cell.length_a   1.000
_cell.length_b   1.000
_cell.length_c   1.000
_cell.angle_alpha   90.00
_cell.angle_beta   90.00
_cell.angle_gamma   90.00
#
_symmetry.space_group_name_H-M   'P 1'
#
loop_
_entity.id
_entity.type
_entity.pdbx_description
1 polymer ?
#
loop_
_entity_poly.entity_id
_entity_poly.type
_entity_poly.pdbx_seq_one_letter_code
_entity_poly.pdbx_strand_id
1 'polypeptide(L)'
;MKISSFDKKVVISLLNQLTPEKTETSTERNGEIDKVALAVRLGKIRFIKQEDQYVDLKALSGDLFNPDVNIDISKEELKRSESAFRVRVHREGVWIVESQYWTGRAWEGIEGISNNVICGFVGDDFVGSGYELDLGREALTAYNSQPLDALGFVIDPFRQE
;
A
#
# COMPACT_ATOMS: atom_id res chain seq x y z
N MET A 1 -3.52 9.59 18.76
CA MET A 1 -3.74 9.94 17.34
C MET A 1 -4.80 9.01 16.75
N LYS A 2 -5.71 9.48 15.91
CA LYS A 2 -6.79 8.64 15.34
C LYS A 2 -6.38 8.20 13.93
N ILE A 3 -6.26 6.89 13.70
CA ILE A 3 -5.94 6.33 12.37
C ILE A 3 -7.08 6.61 11.37
N SER A 4 -6.74 6.81 10.11
CA SER A 4 -7.71 7.13 9.05
C SER A 4 -8.62 5.93 8.73
N SER A 5 -9.71 6.16 8.00
CA SER A 5 -10.56 5.06 7.50
C SER A 5 -9.79 4.17 6.50
N PHE A 6 -8.88 4.75 5.73
CA PHE A 6 -8.05 4.02 4.78
C PHE A 6 -7.01 3.15 5.50
N ASP A 7 -6.30 3.69 6.49
CA ASP A 7 -5.37 2.93 7.34
C ASP A 7 -6.05 1.71 7.97
N LYS A 8 -7.32 1.86 8.41
CA LYS A 8 -8.09 0.73 8.96
C LYS A 8 -8.32 -0.37 7.93
N LYS A 9 -8.65 -0.01 6.67
CA LYS A 9 -8.83 -0.98 5.58
C LYS A 9 -7.51 -1.71 5.31
N VAL A 10 -6.40 -0.99 5.25
CA VAL A 10 -5.06 -1.57 5.04
C VAL A 10 -4.69 -2.54 6.16
N VAL A 11 -4.90 -2.16 7.42
CA VAL A 11 -4.65 -3.04 8.57
C VAL A 11 -5.51 -4.30 8.51
N ILE A 12 -6.79 -4.19 8.16
CA ILE A 12 -7.67 -5.37 8.02
C ILE A 12 -7.18 -6.26 6.89
N SER A 13 -6.81 -5.68 5.74
CA SER A 13 -6.28 -6.43 4.61
C SER A 13 -5.00 -7.19 4.96
N LEU A 14 -4.03 -6.51 5.55
CA LEU A 14 -2.77 -7.12 6.01
C LEU A 14 -3.03 -8.32 6.91
N LEU A 15 -3.90 -8.18 7.91
CA LEU A 15 -4.21 -9.26 8.84
C LEU A 15 -4.96 -10.43 8.18
N ASN A 16 -5.73 -10.17 7.12
CA ASN A 16 -6.37 -11.22 6.34
C ASN A 16 -5.38 -12.02 5.47
N GLN A 17 -4.16 -11.54 5.27
CA GLN A 17 -3.11 -12.24 4.54
C GLN A 17 -2.32 -13.23 5.40
N LEU A 18 -2.57 -13.27 6.71
CA LEU A 18 -1.90 -14.21 7.62
C LEU A 18 -2.28 -15.65 7.27
N THR A 19 -1.28 -16.50 7.05
CA THR A 19 -1.50 -17.91 6.74
C THR A 19 -1.27 -18.80 7.98
N PRO A 20 -2.09 -19.86 8.19
CA PRO A 20 -1.93 -20.78 9.32
C PRO A 20 -0.78 -21.79 9.11
N GLU A 21 -0.28 -21.91 7.88
CA GLU A 21 0.84 -22.78 7.55
C GLU A 21 2.11 -22.33 8.27
N LYS A 22 2.86 -23.28 8.84
CA LYS A 22 4.11 -23.01 9.57
C LYS A 22 5.30 -23.47 8.75
N THR A 23 5.55 -22.80 7.64
CA THR A 23 6.85 -22.82 6.99
C THR A 23 7.72 -21.71 7.59
N GLU A 24 9.03 -21.80 7.41
CA GLU A 24 9.95 -20.73 7.84
C GLU A 24 9.57 -19.41 7.17
N THR A 25 9.33 -19.45 5.86
CA THR A 25 8.92 -18.30 5.05
C THR A 25 7.56 -17.71 5.46
N SER A 26 6.57 -18.54 5.79
CA SER A 26 5.27 -18.03 6.26
C SER A 26 5.35 -17.42 7.65
N THR A 27 6.21 -17.95 8.51
CA THR A 27 6.44 -17.42 9.87
C THR A 27 7.10 -16.05 9.81
N GLU A 28 8.12 -15.88 8.97
CA GLU A 28 8.77 -14.60 8.73
C GLU A 28 7.79 -13.57 8.16
N ARG A 29 7.06 -13.92 7.09
CA ARG A 29 6.08 -13.05 6.47
C ARG A 29 4.96 -12.63 7.44
N ASN A 30 4.40 -13.57 8.20
CA ASN A 30 3.39 -13.25 9.22
C ASN A 30 3.95 -12.27 10.27
N GLY A 31 5.22 -12.46 10.67
CA GLY A 31 5.91 -11.54 11.57
C GLY A 31 6.08 -10.13 10.99
N GLU A 32 6.35 -10.00 9.69
CA GLU A 32 6.38 -8.69 9.02
C GLU A 32 5.00 -8.03 8.98
N ILE A 33 3.96 -8.79 8.61
CA ILE A 33 2.57 -8.33 8.57
C ILE A 33 2.15 -7.76 9.94
N ASP A 34 2.39 -8.50 11.02
CA ASP A 34 2.03 -8.07 12.37
C ASP A 34 2.75 -6.78 12.78
N LYS A 35 4.04 -6.66 12.45
CA LYS A 35 4.84 -5.47 12.73
C LYS A 35 4.30 -4.23 12.00
N VAL A 36 4.00 -4.36 10.70
CA VAL A 36 3.45 -3.26 9.90
C VAL A 36 2.06 -2.89 10.39
N ALA A 37 1.16 -3.85 10.59
CA ALA A 37 -0.18 -3.61 11.08
C ALA A 37 -0.18 -2.93 12.46
N LEU A 38 0.70 -3.34 13.36
CA LEU A 38 0.88 -2.71 14.66
C LEU A 38 1.43 -1.29 14.54
N ALA A 39 2.42 -1.06 13.68
CA ALA A 39 3.00 0.26 13.45
C ALA A 39 1.95 1.26 12.93
N VAL A 40 1.08 0.84 12.01
CA VAL A 40 -0.06 1.66 11.54
C VAL A 40 -1.01 1.97 12.70
N ARG A 41 -1.41 0.95 13.48
CA ARG A 41 -2.32 1.13 14.63
C ARG A 41 -1.78 2.08 15.68
N LEU A 42 -0.47 2.04 15.93
CA LEU A 42 0.22 2.91 16.88
C LEU A 42 0.49 4.32 16.32
N GLY A 43 0.24 4.54 15.03
CA GLY A 43 0.50 5.84 14.39
C GLY A 43 1.97 6.12 14.12
N LYS A 44 2.80 5.07 14.01
CA LYS A 44 4.21 5.18 13.64
C LYS A 44 4.38 5.39 12.14
N ILE A 45 3.51 4.74 11.37
CA ILE A 45 3.40 4.86 9.92
C ILE A 45 1.94 5.08 9.52
N ARG A 46 1.71 5.58 8.32
CA ARG A 46 0.37 5.73 7.71
C ARG A 46 0.41 5.53 6.20
N PHE A 47 -0.77 5.33 5.62
CA PHE A 47 -0.97 5.34 4.18
C PHE A 47 -1.84 6.52 3.76
N ILE A 48 -1.44 7.21 2.70
CA ILE A 48 -2.23 8.26 2.07
C ILE A 48 -2.68 7.75 0.71
N LYS A 49 -3.95 7.99 0.41
CA LYS A 49 -4.56 7.71 -0.89
C LYS A 49 -4.88 9.03 -1.57
N GLN A 50 -4.35 9.24 -2.78
CA GLN A 50 -4.54 10.45 -3.57
C GLN A 50 -4.99 10.08 -4.98
N GLU A 51 -5.74 10.96 -5.64
CA GLU A 51 -6.18 10.72 -7.02
C GLU A 51 -4.97 10.70 -7.96
N ASP A 52 -4.90 9.69 -8.81
CA ASP A 52 -3.91 9.59 -9.87
C ASP A 52 -4.38 10.35 -11.11
N GLN A 53 -3.84 11.55 -11.30
CA GLN A 53 -4.17 12.40 -12.44
C GLN A 53 -3.24 12.19 -13.64
N TYR A 54 -2.24 11.31 -13.50
CA TYR A 54 -1.18 11.16 -14.49
C TYR A 54 -1.33 9.89 -15.32
N VAL A 55 -2.05 8.89 -14.81
CA VAL A 55 -2.27 7.63 -15.53
C VAL A 55 -3.51 7.74 -16.40
N ASP A 56 -3.38 7.31 -17.65
CA ASP A 56 -4.51 7.15 -18.56
C ASP A 56 -5.01 5.71 -18.60
N LEU A 57 -6.20 5.52 -19.17
CA LEU A 57 -6.81 4.19 -19.28
C LEU A 57 -5.93 3.20 -20.05
N LYS A 58 -5.13 3.68 -21.01
CA LYS A 58 -4.29 2.83 -21.86
C LYS A 58 -3.08 2.31 -21.08
N ALA A 59 -2.45 3.16 -20.29
CA ALA A 59 -1.37 2.79 -19.38
C ALA A 59 -1.85 1.79 -18.33
N LEU A 60 -3.06 1.99 -17.80
CA LEU A 60 -3.69 1.05 -16.86
C LEU A 60 -4.03 -0.30 -17.49
N SER A 61 -4.57 -0.29 -18.71
CA SER A 61 -5.02 -1.53 -19.36
C SER A 61 -3.86 -2.36 -19.90
N GLY A 62 -2.74 -1.74 -20.30
CA GLY A 62 -1.61 -2.45 -20.91
C GLY A 62 -2.07 -3.43 -22.00
N ASP A 63 -1.62 -4.68 -21.89
CA ASP A 63 -2.01 -5.79 -22.78
C ASP A 63 -3.20 -6.63 -22.25
N LEU A 64 -3.87 -6.20 -21.17
CA LEU A 64 -4.92 -6.97 -20.51
C LEU A 64 -6.09 -7.36 -21.43
N PHE A 65 -6.34 -6.56 -22.48
CA PHE A 65 -7.39 -6.81 -23.47
C PHE A 65 -6.87 -7.07 -24.88
N ASN A 66 -5.55 -7.27 -25.03
CA ASN A 66 -4.92 -7.51 -26.32
C ASN A 66 -5.21 -8.96 -26.79
N PRO A 67 -5.94 -9.18 -27.91
CA PRO A 67 -6.27 -10.52 -28.38
C PRO A 67 -5.06 -11.31 -28.89
N ASP A 68 -3.95 -10.64 -29.20
CA ASP A 68 -2.71 -11.30 -29.64
C ASP A 68 -1.92 -11.86 -28.44
N VAL A 69 -2.16 -11.35 -27.24
CA VAL A 69 -1.56 -11.81 -25.97
C VAL A 69 -2.50 -12.78 -25.24
N ASN A 70 -3.80 -12.49 -25.21
CA ASN A 70 -4.83 -13.27 -24.53
C ASN A 70 -5.55 -14.20 -25.52
N ILE A 71 -4.80 -15.15 -26.08
CA ILE A 71 -5.26 -16.01 -27.18
C ILE A 71 -6.33 -17.05 -26.79
N ASP A 72 -6.51 -17.28 -25.49
CA ASP A 72 -7.45 -18.21 -24.90
C ASP A 72 -8.83 -17.59 -24.61
N ILE A 73 -8.96 -16.27 -24.74
CA ILE A 73 -10.20 -15.52 -24.50
C ILE A 73 -10.78 -15.05 -25.84
N SER A 74 -12.09 -15.19 -26.04
CA SER A 74 -12.71 -14.73 -27.28
C SER A 74 -12.61 -13.20 -27.43
N LYS A 75 -12.54 -12.71 -28.67
CA LYS A 75 -12.47 -11.26 -28.96
C LYS A 75 -13.69 -10.51 -28.41
N GLU A 76 -14.85 -11.16 -28.43
CA GLU A 76 -16.10 -10.63 -27.89
C GLU A 76 -16.04 -10.47 -26.37
N GLU A 77 -15.46 -11.46 -25.66
CA GLU A 77 -15.25 -11.38 -24.21
C GLU A 77 -14.23 -10.30 -23.85
N LEU A 78 -13.11 -10.21 -24.56
CA LEU A 78 -12.10 -9.17 -24.34
C LEU A 78 -12.71 -7.76 -24.47
N LYS A 79 -13.53 -7.50 -25.49
CA LYS A 79 -14.23 -6.21 -25.66
C LYS A 79 -15.22 -5.90 -24.54
N ARG A 80 -15.92 -6.92 -24.03
CA ARG A 80 -16.84 -6.77 -22.89
C ARG A 80 -16.06 -6.45 -21.62
N SER A 81 -14.96 -7.14 -21.37
CA SER A 81 -14.08 -6.90 -20.22
C SER A 81 -13.44 -5.52 -20.28
N GLU A 82 -12.97 -5.08 -21.44
CA GLU A 82 -12.44 -3.71 -21.65
C GLU A 82 -13.50 -2.65 -21.34
N SER A 83 -14.73 -2.85 -21.85
CA SER A 83 -15.83 -1.92 -21.59
C SER A 83 -16.22 -1.87 -20.11
N ALA A 84 -16.27 -3.02 -19.44
CA ALA A 84 -16.54 -3.11 -18.01
C ALA A 84 -15.43 -2.44 -17.19
N PHE A 85 -14.17 -2.65 -17.56
CA PHE A 85 -13.02 -2.02 -16.92
C PHE A 85 -13.06 -0.50 -17.06
N ARG A 86 -13.33 0.03 -18.26
CA ARG A 86 -13.50 1.48 -18.46
C ARG A 86 -14.60 2.08 -17.60
N VAL A 87 -15.76 1.42 -17.52
CA VAL A 87 -16.86 1.86 -16.65
C VAL A 87 -16.45 1.85 -15.18
N ARG A 88 -15.72 0.82 -14.75
CA ARG A 88 -15.19 0.72 -13.39
C ARG A 88 -14.22 1.85 -13.08
N VAL A 89 -13.22 2.09 -13.94
CA VAL A 89 -12.25 3.19 -13.79
C VAL A 89 -12.96 4.53 -13.66
N HIS A 90 -13.96 4.79 -14.52
CA HIS A 90 -14.72 6.02 -14.45
C HIS A 90 -15.52 6.18 -13.14
N ARG A 91 -16.07 5.07 -12.61
CA ARG A 91 -16.87 5.07 -11.38
C ARG A 91 -16.03 5.17 -10.12
N GLU A 92 -14.90 4.46 -10.08
CA GLU A 92 -14.12 4.25 -8.86
C GLU A 92 -12.88 5.14 -8.77
N GLY A 93 -12.50 5.78 -9.88
CA GLY A 93 -11.29 6.57 -9.98
C GLY A 93 -10.02 5.73 -9.97
N VAL A 94 -8.90 6.41 -10.20
CA VAL A 94 -7.56 5.83 -10.14
C VAL A 94 -6.80 6.54 -9.04
N TRP A 95 -5.98 5.79 -8.32
CA TRP A 95 -5.39 6.23 -7.06
C TRP A 95 -3.90 5.90 -6.99
N ILE A 96 -3.18 6.87 -6.44
CA ILE A 96 -1.82 6.75 -5.95
C ILE A 96 -1.90 6.46 -4.46
N VAL A 97 -1.10 5.50 -3.98
CA VAL A 97 -0.94 5.23 -2.56
C VAL A 97 0.49 5.50 -2.14
N GLU A 98 0.64 6.31 -1.09
CA GLU A 98 1.91 6.68 -0.49
C GLU A 98 2.00 6.16 0.95
N SER A 99 3.12 5.56 1.35
CA SER A 99 3.43 5.28 2.75
C SER A 99 4.30 6.36 3.36
N GLN A 100 4.01 6.71 4.62
CA GLN A 100 4.75 7.73 5.36
C GLN A 100 5.02 7.27 6.78
N TYR A 101 6.07 7.80 7.40
CA TYR A 101 6.41 7.57 8.80
C TYR A 101 6.43 8.86 9.62
N TRP A 102 6.20 8.73 10.93
CA TRP A 102 6.17 9.87 11.84
C TRP A 102 7.57 10.21 12.36
N THR A 103 7.96 11.48 12.24
CA THR A 103 9.27 11.99 12.68
C THR A 103 9.27 12.61 14.07
N GLY A 104 8.13 12.56 14.77
CA GLY A 104 7.91 13.32 16.01
C GLY A 104 7.29 14.70 15.76
N ARG A 105 7.37 15.21 14.52
CA ARG A 105 6.88 16.55 14.16
C ARG A 105 6.03 16.57 12.89
N ALA A 106 6.42 15.78 11.91
CA ALA A 106 5.77 15.71 10.61
C ALA A 106 5.70 14.26 10.13
N TRP A 107 4.90 14.07 9.09
CA TRP A 107 4.91 12.84 8.33
C TRP A 107 5.90 13.00 7.19
N GLU A 108 6.82 12.04 7.09
CA GLU A 108 7.85 11.97 6.06
C GLU A 108 7.57 10.78 5.15
N GLY A 109 7.76 10.97 3.84
CA GLY A 109 7.51 9.96 2.82
C GLY A 109 8.72 9.70 1.93
N ILE A 110 9.75 10.55 1.95
CA ILE A 110 10.85 10.52 0.99
C ILE A 110 12.15 10.11 1.67
N GLU A 111 12.51 10.75 2.78
CA GLU A 111 13.80 10.49 3.42
C GLU A 111 13.86 9.08 4.01
N GLY A 112 14.94 8.34 3.73
CA GLY A 112 15.14 6.99 4.26
C GLY A 112 14.19 5.90 3.71
N ILE A 113 13.33 6.23 2.74
CA ILE A 113 12.45 5.27 2.06
C ILE A 113 12.89 5.08 0.61
N SER A 114 13.14 3.83 0.21
CA SER A 114 13.55 3.53 -1.18
C SER A 114 12.36 3.54 -2.14
N ASN A 115 11.20 3.10 -1.66
CA ASN A 115 9.95 3.10 -2.41
C ASN A 115 8.78 3.40 -1.48
N ASN A 116 8.21 4.60 -1.60
CA ASN A 116 7.10 5.06 -0.77
C ASN A 116 5.78 5.14 -1.54
N VAL A 117 5.79 4.98 -2.86
CA VAL A 117 4.64 5.34 -3.70
C VAL A 117 4.38 4.32 -4.80
N ILE A 118 3.12 3.92 -4.96
CA ILE A 118 2.68 3.12 -6.10
C ILE A 118 1.41 3.74 -6.68
N CYS A 119 1.38 3.83 -8.01
CA CYS A 119 0.34 4.49 -8.79
C CYS A 119 -0.55 3.46 -9.51
N GLY A 120 -1.67 3.91 -10.06
CA GLY A 120 -2.49 3.09 -10.95
C GLY A 120 -3.48 2.11 -10.28
N PHE A 121 -3.83 2.29 -9.01
CA PHE A 121 -4.86 1.46 -8.38
C PHE A 121 -6.27 1.93 -8.74
N VAL A 122 -7.12 1.05 -9.27
CA VAL A 122 -8.53 1.39 -9.54
C VAL A 122 -9.34 1.20 -8.26
N GLY A 123 -10.09 2.21 -7.84
CA GLY A 123 -10.87 2.13 -6.61
C GLY A 123 -10.01 1.76 -5.40
N ASP A 124 -10.32 0.65 -4.75
CA ASP A 124 -9.60 0.15 -3.57
C ASP A 124 -8.61 -1.00 -3.90
N ASP A 125 -8.19 -1.17 -5.16
CA ASP A 125 -7.33 -2.29 -5.60
C ASP A 125 -5.98 -2.38 -4.86
N PHE A 126 -5.51 -1.31 -4.23
CA PHE A 126 -4.36 -1.37 -3.33
C PHE A 126 -4.60 -2.32 -2.16
N VAL A 127 -5.82 -2.34 -1.62
CA VAL A 127 -6.22 -3.13 -0.47
C VAL A 127 -6.44 -4.58 -0.90
N GLY A 128 -5.52 -5.46 -0.52
CA GLY A 128 -5.49 -6.88 -0.86
C GLY A 128 -4.45 -7.21 -1.94
N SER A 129 -3.70 -6.22 -2.43
CA SER A 129 -2.74 -6.40 -3.53
C SER A 129 -1.43 -7.05 -3.11
N GLY A 130 -1.08 -6.98 -1.82
CA GLY A 130 0.23 -7.36 -1.30
C GLY A 130 1.20 -6.18 -1.21
N TYR A 131 0.99 -5.11 -1.99
CA TYR A 131 1.82 -3.91 -1.94
C TYR A 131 1.70 -3.14 -0.63
N GLU A 132 0.66 -3.41 0.18
CA GLU A 132 0.54 -2.81 1.50
C GLU A 132 1.69 -3.22 2.42
N LEU A 133 2.13 -4.47 2.32
CA LEU A 133 3.25 -4.95 3.11
C LEU A 133 4.56 -4.35 2.61
N ASP A 134 4.74 -4.25 1.29
CA ASP A 134 5.95 -3.70 0.68
C ASP A 134 6.15 -2.23 1.06
N LEU A 135 5.15 -1.38 0.79
CA LEU A 135 5.20 0.03 1.16
C LEU A 135 5.25 0.25 2.68
N GLY A 136 4.54 -0.58 3.45
CA GLY A 136 4.54 -0.50 4.91
C GLY A 136 5.89 -0.89 5.53
N ARG A 137 6.58 -1.87 4.94
CA ARG A 137 7.91 -2.33 5.38
C ARG A 137 8.96 -1.26 5.17
N GLU A 138 8.95 -0.60 4.01
CA GLU A 138 9.88 0.50 3.73
C GLU A 138 9.68 1.67 4.71
N ALA A 139 8.44 2.12 4.91
CA ALA A 139 8.14 3.18 5.87
C ALA A 139 8.49 2.79 7.31
N LEU A 140 8.24 1.54 7.71
CA LEU A 140 8.61 1.05 9.04
C LEU A 140 10.14 0.95 9.22
N THR A 141 10.86 0.59 8.16
CA THR A 141 12.33 0.56 8.17
C THR A 141 12.89 1.97 8.37
N ALA A 142 12.37 2.95 7.62
CA ALA A 142 12.71 4.36 7.80
C ALA A 142 12.37 4.85 9.21
N TYR A 143 11.17 4.54 9.73
CA TYR A 143 10.77 4.88 11.09
C TYR A 143 11.75 4.35 12.13
N ASN A 144 12.17 3.09 12.00
CA ASN A 144 13.06 2.40 12.96
C ASN A 144 14.53 2.83 12.86
N SER A 145 14.91 3.59 11.83
CA SER A 145 16.24 4.19 11.72
C SER A 145 16.41 5.45 12.58
N GLN A 146 15.31 5.99 13.11
CA GLN A 146 15.30 7.15 13.97
C GLN A 146 15.68 6.77 15.42
N PRO A 147 16.14 7.74 16.25
CA PRO A 147 16.24 7.53 17.69
C PRO A 147 14.87 7.24 18.31
N LEU A 148 14.72 6.05 18.90
CA LEU A 148 13.48 5.62 19.56
C LEU A 148 13.69 5.49 21.07
N ASP A 149 12.63 5.76 21.83
CA ASP A 149 12.58 5.49 23.27
C ASP A 149 12.42 3.98 23.56
N ALA A 150 12.40 3.62 24.85
CA ALA A 150 12.24 2.23 25.29
C ALA A 150 10.90 1.59 24.88
N LEU A 151 9.91 2.38 24.45
CA LEU A 151 8.61 1.94 23.98
C LEU A 151 8.54 1.92 22.44
N GLY A 152 9.65 2.25 21.76
CA GLY A 152 9.77 2.29 20.31
C GLY A 152 9.07 3.50 19.68
N PHE A 153 8.91 4.60 20.42
CA PHE A 153 8.41 5.86 19.89
C PHE A 153 9.56 6.81 19.58
N VAL A 154 9.46 7.55 18.48
CA VAL A 154 10.48 8.52 18.09
C VAL A 154 10.68 9.58 19.18
N ILE A 155 11.94 9.78 19.56
CA ILE A 155 12.35 10.83 20.49
C ILE A 155 12.39 12.14 19.68
N ASP A 156 11.73 13.21 20.13
CA ASP A 156 11.77 14.50 19.43
C ASP A 156 13.23 14.95 19.28
N PRO A 157 13.77 15.03 18.04
CA PRO A 157 15.19 15.28 17.81
C PRO A 157 15.64 16.69 18.23
N PHE A 158 14.69 17.58 18.52
CA PHE A 158 14.97 18.94 19.00
C PHE A 158 14.47 19.18 20.42
N ARG A 159 14.15 18.13 21.17
CA ARG A 159 13.92 18.27 22.60
C ARG A 159 15.25 18.68 23.22
N GLN A 160 15.38 19.97 23.56
CA GLN A 160 16.53 20.45 24.34
C GLN A 160 16.52 19.67 25.67
N GLU A 161 17.61 18.96 25.95
CA GLU A 161 17.91 18.46 27.29
C GLU A 161 18.20 19.61 28.25
#